data_AF-A0A0Q5E3E4-F1
#
_entry.id   AF-A0A0Q5E3E4-F1
#
_cell.length_a   1.000
_cell.length_b   1.000
_cell.length_c   1.000
_cell.angle_alpha   90.00
_cell.angle_beta   90.00
_cell.angle_gamma   90.00
#
_symmetry.space_group_name_H-M   'P 1'
#
loop_
_entity.id
_entity.type
_entity.pdbx_description
1 polymer ?
#
loop_
_entity_poly.entity_id
_entity_poly.type
_entity_poly.pdbx_seq_one_letter_code
_entity_poly.pdbx_strand_id
1 'polypeptide(L)'
;MAVGLSACAASGQSYADLERDQTDQDRLPVSTPGGGSDDPLAIDADSTRLVAVQGDTEIFLASATEQGQPRICIIVFAATEPFRACGDGDQVTLSDSVNRYTVLSDAAVDTQLDPDEGWTKISENVFTRPVEPTTSDTQ
;
A
#
# COMPACT_ATOMS: atom_id res chain seq x y z
N MET A 1 37.73 -2.93 26.57
CA MET A 1 37.08 -2.55 25.30
C MET A 1 35.65 -3.04 25.39
N ALA A 2 34.69 -2.15 25.61
CA ALA A 2 33.27 -2.48 25.61
C ALA A 2 32.68 -1.89 24.34
N VAL A 3 32.33 -2.75 23.38
CA VAL A 3 31.65 -2.36 22.14
C VAL A 3 30.18 -2.24 22.50
N GLY A 4 29.72 -1.02 22.75
CA GLY A 4 28.30 -0.72 22.90
C GLY A 4 27.63 -0.82 21.55
N LEU A 5 26.88 -1.89 21.32
CA LEU A 5 25.94 -1.98 20.21
C LEU A 5 24.74 -1.10 20.56
N SER A 6 24.81 0.17 20.20
CA SER A 6 23.63 1.03 20.08
C SER A 6 22.81 0.52 18.90
N ALA A 7 22.01 -0.52 19.13
CA ALA A 7 20.92 -0.86 18.25
C ALA A 7 19.91 0.29 18.36
N CYS A 8 20.02 1.27 17.46
CA CYS A 8 18.88 2.09 17.11
C CYS A 8 17.81 1.13 16.57
N ALA A 9 16.91 0.68 17.44
CA ALA A 9 15.60 0.27 16.99
C ALA A 9 14.96 1.53 16.42
N ALA A 10 15.17 1.76 15.12
CA ALA A 10 14.34 2.70 14.40
C ALA A 10 12.93 2.14 14.53
N SER A 11 12.15 2.71 15.45
CA SER A 11 10.71 2.52 15.56
C SER A 11 10.05 3.19 14.35
N GLY A 12 10.40 2.70 13.16
CA GLY A 12 9.76 2.98 11.90
C GLY A 12 8.71 1.91 11.65
N GLN A 13 7.62 2.29 11.00
CA GLN A 13 6.65 1.34 10.48
C GLN A 13 7.36 0.40 9.49
N SER A 14 7.20 -0.89 9.69
CA SER A 14 7.68 -1.92 8.76
C SER A 14 6.50 -2.52 8.01
N TYR A 15 6.79 -2.98 6.79
CA TYR A 15 5.86 -3.63 5.89
C TYR A 15 6.58 -4.83 5.29
N ALA A 16 6.25 -6.05 5.75
CA ALA A 16 6.82 -7.29 5.26
C ALA A 16 6.82 -7.43 3.72
N ASP A 17 5.78 -6.92 3.05
CA ASP A 17 5.69 -6.90 1.59
C ASP A 17 6.85 -6.11 0.93
N LEU A 18 7.40 -5.10 1.61
CA LEU A 18 8.51 -4.28 1.11
C LEU A 18 9.91 -4.82 1.46
N GLU A 19 10.01 -5.75 2.41
CA GLU A 19 11.29 -6.30 2.86
C GLU A 19 11.85 -7.37 1.90
N ARG A 20 11.01 -7.96 1.04
CA ARG A 20 11.45 -8.93 0.04
C ARG A 20 12.22 -8.26 -1.10
N ASP A 21 13.08 -9.02 -1.78
CA ASP A 21 13.78 -8.56 -2.97
C ASP A 21 12.80 -8.17 -4.10
N GLN A 22 13.14 -7.11 -4.83
CA GLN A 22 12.38 -6.67 -6.00
C GLN A 22 12.65 -7.58 -7.20
N THR A 23 11.59 -7.97 -7.90
CA THR A 23 11.62 -8.72 -9.15
C THR A 23 11.17 -7.84 -10.32
N ASP A 24 11.26 -8.34 -11.56
CA ASP A 24 10.81 -7.57 -12.73
C ASP A 24 9.31 -7.27 -12.72
N GLN A 25 8.48 -8.12 -12.09
CA GLN A 25 7.03 -7.90 -11.96
C GLN A 25 6.67 -6.82 -10.95
N ASP A 26 7.60 -6.48 -10.06
CA ASP A 26 7.37 -5.50 -9.00
C ASP A 26 7.51 -4.06 -9.49
N ARG A 27 8.09 -3.88 -10.68
CA ARG A 27 8.31 -2.57 -11.28
C ARG A 27 6.99 -1.99 -11.76
N LEU A 28 6.73 -0.75 -11.33
CA LEU A 28 5.58 0.00 -11.81
C LEU A 28 5.59 0.16 -13.34
N PRO A 29 4.44 0.04 -14.02
CA PRO A 29 4.31 0.38 -15.42
C PRO A 29 4.79 1.82 -15.70
N VAL A 30 5.47 2.02 -16.83
CA VAL A 30 6.11 3.29 -17.23
C VAL A 30 5.17 4.50 -17.32
N SER A 31 3.85 4.28 -17.25
CA SER A 31 2.80 5.30 -17.32
C SER A 31 2.21 5.68 -15.96
N THR A 32 2.87 5.38 -14.84
CA THR A 32 2.33 5.65 -13.50
C THR A 32 2.25 7.16 -13.24
N PRO A 33 1.05 7.73 -12.99
CA PRO A 33 0.91 9.12 -12.57
C PRO A 33 1.63 9.33 -11.24
N GLY A 34 2.41 10.42 -11.12
CA GLY A 34 3.22 10.74 -9.93
C GLY A 34 4.70 10.34 -10.02
N GLY A 35 5.16 9.82 -11.15
CA GLY A 35 6.59 9.65 -11.46
C GLY A 35 7.28 10.91 -12.01
N GLY A 36 6.60 12.05 -12.03
CA GLY A 36 7.11 13.32 -12.54
C GLY A 36 7.73 14.18 -11.44
N SER A 37 8.76 14.94 -11.78
CA SER A 37 9.54 15.79 -10.86
C SER A 37 8.78 16.93 -10.18
N ASP A 38 7.50 17.15 -10.52
CA ASP A 38 6.64 18.20 -9.97
C ASP A 38 5.58 17.66 -8.97
N ASP A 39 5.55 16.34 -8.73
CA ASP A 39 4.66 15.77 -7.71
C ASP A 39 5.30 15.95 -6.31
N PRO A 40 4.62 16.61 -5.34
CA PRO A 40 5.14 16.72 -3.97
C PRO A 40 5.34 15.35 -3.30
N LEU A 41 4.75 14.29 -3.86
CA LEU A 41 4.93 12.90 -3.49
C LEU A 41 5.91 12.21 -4.45
N ALA A 42 7.10 11.90 -3.97
CA ALA A 42 8.11 11.13 -4.71
C ALA A 42 8.03 9.64 -4.33
N ILE A 43 7.51 8.80 -5.23
CA ILE A 43 7.51 7.34 -5.07
C ILE A 43 8.93 6.80 -5.31
N ASP A 44 9.43 5.97 -4.39
CA ASP A 44 10.69 5.26 -4.57
C ASP A 44 10.46 4.04 -5.47
N ALA A 45 10.93 4.12 -6.71
CA ALA A 45 10.75 3.07 -7.71
C ALA A 45 11.38 1.72 -7.30
N ASP A 46 12.47 1.74 -6.52
CA ASP A 46 13.17 0.51 -6.09
C ASP A 46 12.45 -0.15 -4.89
N SER A 47 11.57 0.59 -4.22
CA SER A 47 10.71 0.07 -3.15
C SER A 47 9.43 -0.59 -3.64
N THR A 48 9.10 -0.48 -4.94
CA THR A 48 7.82 -0.96 -5.48
C THR A 48 7.72 -2.48 -5.43
N ARG A 49 6.54 -3.01 -5.06
CA ARG A 49 6.25 -4.45 -4.92
C ARG A 49 4.85 -4.72 -5.45
N LEU A 50 4.72 -5.66 -6.39
CA LEU A 50 3.43 -6.20 -6.81
C LEU A 50 2.94 -7.13 -5.70
N VAL A 51 1.86 -6.75 -5.02
CA VAL A 51 1.35 -7.50 -3.86
C VAL A 51 0.19 -8.42 -4.21
N ALA A 52 -0.56 -8.11 -5.27
CA ALA A 52 -1.63 -8.97 -5.75
C ALA A 52 -1.98 -8.69 -7.22
N VAL A 53 -2.54 -9.72 -7.87
CA VAL A 53 -3.22 -9.63 -9.17
C VAL A 53 -4.61 -10.23 -9.03
N GLN A 54 -5.64 -9.46 -9.38
CA GLN A 54 -7.04 -9.88 -9.33
C GLN A 54 -7.73 -9.61 -10.66
N GLY A 55 -7.79 -10.64 -11.52
CA GLY A 55 -8.27 -10.46 -12.90
C GLY A 55 -7.33 -9.53 -13.67
N ASP A 56 -7.86 -8.42 -14.17
CA ASP A 56 -7.11 -7.39 -14.89
C ASP A 56 -6.59 -6.27 -13.96
N THR A 57 -6.72 -6.44 -12.64
CA THR A 57 -6.28 -5.45 -11.64
C THR A 57 -4.95 -5.87 -11.02
N GLU A 58 -3.94 -5.00 -11.12
CA GLU A 58 -2.64 -5.17 -10.47
C GLU A 58 -2.53 -4.20 -9.29
N ILE A 59 -2.08 -4.70 -8.14
CA ILE A 59 -2.01 -3.94 -6.89
C ILE A 59 -0.55 -3.89 -6.44
N PHE A 60 -0.03 -2.69 -6.27
CA PHE A 60 1.34 -2.44 -5.85
C PHE A 60 1.38 -1.73 -4.51
N LEU A 61 2.45 -2.00 -3.76
CA LEU A 61 2.85 -1.28 -2.58
C LEU A 61 4.19 -0.59 -2.85
N ALA A 62 4.36 0.63 -2.35
CA ALA A 62 5.62 1.36 -2.51
C ALA A 62 5.85 2.33 -1.34
N SER A 63 7.11 2.53 -0.98
CA SER A 63 7.53 3.66 -0.17
C SER A 63 7.53 4.93 -1.01
N ALA A 64 7.20 6.04 -0.38
CA ALA A 64 7.30 7.36 -0.98
C ALA A 64 7.78 8.39 0.05
N THR A 65 8.18 9.55 -0.44
CA THR A 65 8.48 10.71 0.39
C THR A 65 7.61 11.87 -0.05
N GLU A 66 6.88 12.46 0.89
CA GLU A 66 6.09 13.67 0.64
C GLU A 66 6.58 14.79 1.56
N GLN A 67 7.07 15.89 0.99
CA GLN A 67 7.59 17.03 1.76
C GLN A 67 8.65 16.62 2.82
N GLY A 68 9.46 15.60 2.51
CA GLY A 68 10.49 15.06 3.41
C GLY A 68 9.97 14.10 4.49
N GLN A 69 8.68 13.74 4.48
CA GLN A 69 8.09 12.74 5.37
C GLN A 69 7.94 11.40 4.65
N PRO A 70 8.27 10.27 5.30
CA PRO A 70 8.04 8.95 4.74
C PRO A 70 6.54 8.68 4.60
N ARG A 71 6.16 8.04 3.49
CA ARG A 71 4.80 7.61 3.18
C ARG A 71 4.83 6.16 2.73
N ILE A 72 3.77 5.43 3.03
CA ILE A 72 3.43 4.18 2.35
C ILE A 72 2.34 4.46 1.33
N CYS A 73 2.45 3.88 0.13
CA CYS A 73 1.51 4.06 -0.95
C CYS A 73 0.98 2.72 -1.44
N ILE A 74 -0.34 2.64 -1.62
CA ILE A 74 -0.99 1.61 -2.42
C ILE A 74 -1.36 2.19 -3.78
N ILE A 75 -1.04 1.45 -4.83
CA ILE A 75 -1.26 1.86 -6.23
C ILE A 75 -2.00 0.71 -6.90
N VAL A 76 -3.15 1.01 -7.50
CA VAL A 76 -4.00 0.02 -8.16
C VAL A 76 -4.10 0.37 -9.64
N PHE A 77 -3.67 -0.55 -10.49
CA PHE A 77 -3.83 -0.48 -11.94
C PHE A 77 -5.07 -1.28 -12.31
N ALA A 78 -6.15 -0.59 -12.63
CA ALA A 78 -7.37 -1.18 -13.19
C ALA A 78 -7.54 -0.80 -14.67
N ALA A 79 -8.52 -1.42 -15.34
CA ALA A 79 -8.73 -1.30 -16.79
C ALA A 79 -8.93 0.14 -17.33
N THR A 80 -9.32 1.10 -16.50
CA THR A 80 -9.59 2.49 -16.93
C THR A 80 -8.43 3.44 -16.67
N GLU A 81 -7.94 3.53 -15.43
CA GLU A 81 -6.85 4.43 -15.05
C GLU A 81 -6.26 3.97 -13.71
N PRO A 82 -4.93 4.05 -13.49
CA PRO A 82 -4.35 3.77 -12.19
C PRO A 82 -4.76 4.82 -11.15
N PHE A 83 -5.05 4.36 -9.94
CA PHE A 83 -5.37 5.21 -8.80
C PHE A 83 -4.52 4.81 -7.60
N ARG A 84 -4.24 5.77 -6.71
CA ARG A 84 -3.35 5.56 -5.57
C ARG A 84 -3.83 6.30 -4.32
N ALA A 85 -3.44 5.78 -3.16
CA ALA A 85 -3.50 6.49 -1.88
C ALA A 85 -2.19 6.31 -1.13
N CYS A 86 -1.79 7.34 -0.40
CA CYS A 86 -0.59 7.31 0.44
C CYS A 86 -0.89 7.90 1.83
N GLY A 87 -0.18 7.42 2.84
CA GLY A 87 -0.34 7.91 4.22
C GLY A 87 0.93 7.74 5.06
N ASP A 88 0.93 8.38 6.23
CA ASP A 88 1.98 8.39 7.26
C ASP A 88 1.76 7.39 8.41
N GLY A 89 0.68 6.61 8.35
CA GLY A 89 0.19 5.83 9.48
C GLY A 89 0.39 4.33 9.35
N ASP A 90 -0.09 3.63 10.39
CA ASP A 90 -0.23 2.17 10.42
C ASP A 90 -1.28 1.64 9.43
N GLN A 91 -2.04 2.53 8.80
CA GLN A 91 -3.11 2.19 7.89
C GLN A 91 -3.20 3.19 6.74
N VAL A 92 -3.36 2.66 5.53
CA VAL A 92 -3.79 3.43 4.35
C VAL A 92 -4.96 2.71 3.70
N THR A 93 -6.05 3.43 3.45
CA THR A 93 -7.22 2.87 2.78
C THR A 93 -7.45 3.54 1.44
N LEU A 94 -7.81 2.72 0.46
CA LEU A 94 -8.20 3.12 -0.88
C LEU A 94 -9.50 2.40 -1.23
N SER A 95 -10.38 3.00 -2.03
CA SER A 95 -11.58 2.31 -2.51
C SER A 95 -11.82 2.64 -3.97
N ASP A 96 -12.21 1.63 -4.73
CA ASP A 96 -12.82 1.78 -6.05
C ASP A 96 -14.34 1.52 -5.97
N SER A 97 -15.01 1.34 -7.10
CA SER A 97 -16.47 1.08 -7.14
C SER A 97 -16.86 -0.34 -6.69
N VAL A 98 -15.91 -1.25 -6.56
CA VAL A 98 -16.10 -2.68 -6.30
C VAL A 98 -15.49 -3.09 -4.97
N ASN A 99 -14.27 -2.63 -4.66
CA ASN A 99 -13.46 -3.06 -3.54
C ASN A 99 -12.90 -1.89 -2.74
N ARG A 100 -12.78 -2.11 -1.43
CA ARG A 100 -11.97 -1.33 -0.52
C ARG A 100 -10.70 -2.09 -0.22
N TYR A 101 -9.57 -1.45 -0.41
CA TYR A 101 -8.24 -1.94 -0.08
C TYR A 101 -7.72 -1.23 1.16
N THR A 102 -7.06 -1.97 2.03
CA THR A 102 -6.40 -1.44 3.23
C THR A 102 -4.98 -2.01 3.30
N VAL A 103 -4.00 -1.13 3.44
CA VAL A 103 -2.63 -1.45 3.80
C VAL A 103 -2.50 -1.32 5.30
N LEU A 104 -1.82 -2.25 5.96
CA LEU A 104 -1.47 -2.20 7.38
C LEU A 104 0.02 -2.41 7.60
N SER A 105 0.60 -1.67 8.55
CA SER A 105 1.94 -1.95 9.04
C SER A 105 1.98 -3.32 9.75
N ASP A 106 3.18 -3.89 9.88
CA ASP A 106 3.34 -5.19 10.57
C ASP A 106 2.89 -5.13 12.04
N ALA A 107 2.94 -3.95 12.66
CA ALA A 107 2.45 -3.75 14.02
C ALA A 107 0.92 -3.74 14.13
N ALA A 108 0.21 -3.46 13.03
CA ALA A 108 -1.24 -3.27 12.99
C ALA A 108 -2.00 -4.44 12.36
N VAL A 109 -1.32 -5.29 11.59
CA VAL A 109 -1.91 -6.37 10.79
C VAL A 109 -2.84 -7.29 11.58
N ASP A 110 -2.49 -7.62 12.83
CA ASP A 110 -3.23 -8.55 13.68
C ASP A 110 -4.26 -7.88 14.60
N THR A 111 -4.33 -6.55 14.62
CA THR A 111 -5.11 -5.81 15.63
C THR A 111 -6.13 -4.83 15.07
N GLN A 112 -5.97 -4.38 13.83
CA GLN A 112 -6.81 -3.33 13.25
C GLN A 112 -7.99 -3.81 12.42
N LEU A 113 -7.98 -5.05 11.93
CA LEU A 113 -9.10 -5.58 11.14
C LEU A 113 -10.00 -6.43 12.03
N ASP A 114 -11.29 -6.12 11.98
CA ASP A 114 -12.31 -6.99 12.54
C ASP A 114 -12.51 -8.19 11.59
N PRO A 115 -12.31 -9.44 12.05
CA PRO A 115 -12.54 -10.62 11.21
C PRO A 115 -13.99 -10.75 10.74
N ASP A 116 -14.96 -10.16 11.46
CA ASP A 116 -16.38 -10.21 11.11
C ASP A 116 -16.76 -9.19 10.02
N GLU A 117 -15.86 -8.28 9.65
CA GLU A 117 -16.07 -7.26 8.62
C GLU A 117 -15.78 -7.75 7.18
N GLY A 118 -15.56 -9.05 6.99
CA GLY A 118 -15.42 -9.66 5.65
C GLY A 118 -14.12 -9.32 4.93
N TRP A 119 -13.08 -8.91 5.67
CA TRP A 119 -11.76 -8.65 5.11
C TRP A 119 -11.10 -9.94 4.63
N THR A 120 -10.51 -9.87 3.44
CA THR A 120 -9.68 -10.93 2.85
C THR A 120 -8.25 -10.45 2.74
N LYS A 121 -7.30 -11.20 3.31
CA LYS A 121 -5.86 -10.96 3.14
C LYS A 121 -5.46 -11.29 1.69
N ILE A 122 -4.83 -10.34 0.99
CA ILE A 122 -4.37 -10.53 -0.40
C ILE A 122 -2.84 -10.49 -0.52
N SER A 123 -2.16 -9.92 0.47
CA SER A 123 -0.71 -9.99 0.67
C SER A 123 -0.38 -9.87 2.16
N GLU A 124 0.90 -9.80 2.55
CA GLU A 124 1.27 -9.71 3.97
C GLU A 124 0.69 -8.47 4.66
N ASN A 125 0.68 -7.34 3.97
CA ASN A 125 0.24 -6.05 4.49
C ASN A 125 -1.05 -5.53 3.84
N VAL A 126 -1.57 -6.17 2.79
CA VAL A 126 -2.74 -5.66 2.05
C VAL A 126 -3.95 -6.57 2.18
N PHE A 127 -5.09 -5.94 2.45
CA PHE A 127 -6.39 -6.57 2.66
C PHE A 127 -7.42 -5.91 1.75
N THR A 128 -8.41 -6.69 1.33
CA THR A 128 -9.52 -6.20 0.52
C THR A 128 -10.87 -6.66 1.06
N ARG A 129 -11.91 -5.89 0.80
CA ARG A 129 -13.30 -6.33 0.93
C ARG A 129 -14.17 -5.65 -0.13
N PRO A 130 -15.30 -6.24 -0.53
CA PRO A 130 -16.26 -5.55 -1.38
C PRO A 130 -16.74 -4.24 -0.74
N VAL A 131 -16.92 -3.20 -1.55
CA VAL A 131 -17.65 -2.00 -1.13
C VAL A 131 -19.13 -2.38 -1.04
N GLU A 132 -19.76 -2.12 0.09
CA GLU A 132 -21.20 -2.29 0.20
C GLU A 132 -21.90 -1.35 -0.79
N PRO A 133 -22.83 -1.84 -1.63
CA PRO A 133 -23.58 -0.97 -2.51
C PRO A 133 -24.34 0.03 -1.63
N THR A 134 -24.07 1.33 -1.81
CA THR A 134 -24.84 2.37 -1.15
C THR A 134 -26.29 2.21 -1.60
N THR A 135 -27.18 1.80 -0.70
CA THR A 135 -28.62 1.60 -0.94
C THR A 135 -29.37 2.93 -1.13
N SER A 136 -28.75 3.93 -1.76
CA SER A 136 -29.30 5.28 -1.93
C SER A 136 -29.93 5.54 -3.30
N ASP A 137 -30.10 4.54 -4.16
CA ASP A 137 -30.91 4.65 -5.39
C ASP A 137 -32.31 4.07 -5.20
N THR A 138 -33.01 4.53 -4.16
CA THR A 138 -34.47 4.37 -4.08
C THR A 138 -35.09 5.61 -3.44
N GLN A 139 -35.18 6.70 -4.21
CA GLN A 139 -36.24 7.71 -4.07
C GLN A 139 -36.64 8.26 -5.43
#